data_AF-A0A183AMS2-F1
#
_entry.id   AF-A0A183AMS2-F1
#
_cell.length_a   1.000
_cell.length_b   1.000
_cell.length_c   1.000
_cell.angle_alpha   90.00
_cell.angle_beta   90.00
_cell.angle_gamma   90.00
#
_symmetry.space_group_name_H-M   'P 1'
#
loop_
_entity.id
_entity.type
_entity.pdbx_description
1 polymer ?
#
loop_
_entity_poly.entity_id
_entity_poly.type
_entity_poly.pdbx_seq_one_letter_code
_entity_poly.pdbx_strand_id
1 'polypeptide(L)'
;MWVTLSDVSEDCLYLNIWTRVSNLTVLEDHMPMLESSALFGPKGGRPVMVWIHGGSLTRGSISQEVYNGAYLASMVSCFGSV
;
A
#
# COMPACT_ATOMS: atom_id res chain seq x y z
N MET A 1 20.72 -14.18 9.62
CA MET A 1 20.34 -15.28 8.70
C MET A 1 19.11 -14.83 7.96
N TRP A 2 19.16 -14.66 6.64
CA TRP A 2 18.01 -14.20 5.87
C TRP A 2 17.01 -15.35 5.80
N VAL A 3 15.90 -15.23 6.51
CA VAL A 3 14.80 -16.20 6.46
C VAL A 3 14.07 -15.97 5.14
N THR A 4 14.17 -16.91 4.22
CA THR A 4 13.32 -16.95 3.03
C THR A 4 11.96 -17.49 3.45
N LEU A 5 11.02 -16.58 3.76
CA LEU A 5 9.64 -16.89 4.15
C LEU A 5 8.79 -17.52 3.03
N SER A 6 9.28 -17.49 1.78
CA SER A 6 8.56 -17.97 0.60
C SER A 6 9.43 -18.91 -0.23
N ASP A 7 8.82 -19.94 -0.79
CA ASP A 7 9.46 -20.85 -1.74
C ASP A 7 9.88 -20.09 -3.02
N VAL A 8 11.03 -20.46 -3.59
CA VAL A 8 11.56 -19.84 -4.81
C VAL A 8 10.92 -20.49 -6.03
N SER A 9 10.35 -19.67 -6.92
CA SER A 9 9.68 -20.09 -8.16
C SER A 9 10.04 -19.13 -9.30
N GLU A 10 10.03 -19.62 -10.54
CA GLU A 10 10.11 -18.76 -11.74
C GLU A 10 8.82 -17.94 -11.93
N ASP A 11 7.69 -18.51 -11.52
CA ASP A 11 6.43 -17.77 -11.38
C ASP A 11 6.49 -16.95 -10.10
N CYS A 12 7.03 -15.72 -10.22
CA CYS A 12 7.29 -14.82 -9.10
C CYS A 12 6.81 -13.38 -9.34
N LEU A 13 6.09 -13.12 -10.44
CA LEU A 13 5.63 -11.79 -10.82
C LEU A 13 4.31 -11.43 -10.11
N TYR A 14 4.42 -11.11 -8.82
CA TYR A 14 3.30 -10.73 -7.97
C TYR A 14 3.45 -9.32 -7.38
N LEU A 15 2.31 -8.71 -7.01
CA LEU A 15 2.26 -7.45 -6.28
C LEU A 15 1.64 -7.62 -4.89
N ASN A 16 2.22 -6.92 -3.92
CA ASN A 16 1.58 -6.67 -2.63
C ASN A 16 0.90 -5.30 -2.66
N ILE A 17 -0.36 -5.25 -2.26
CA ILE A 17 -1.17 -4.02 -2.22
C ILE A 17 -1.66 -3.81 -0.80
N TRP A 18 -1.24 -2.70 -0.17
CA TRP A 18 -1.72 -2.30 1.15
C TRP A 18 -2.57 -1.04 1.03
N THR A 19 -3.79 -1.10 1.53
CA THR A 19 -4.70 0.06 1.58
C THR A 19 -5.26 0.21 2.98
N ARG A 20 -5.56 1.44 3.38
CA ARG A 20 -6.25 1.70 4.65
C ARG A 20 -7.68 1.20 4.53
N VAL A 21 -8.14 0.45 5.54
CA VAL A 21 -9.55 0.10 5.69
C VAL A 21 -10.37 1.39 5.80
N SER A 22 -11.29 1.59 4.86
CA SER A 22 -12.35 2.57 4.99
C SER A 22 -13.48 1.92 5.78
N ASN A 23 -13.70 2.37 7.02
CA ASN A 23 -14.91 2.00 7.74
C ASN A 23 -16.10 2.60 6.99
N LEU A 24 -16.74 1.80 6.15
CA LEU A 24 -17.92 2.19 5.41
C LEU A 24 -19.12 1.95 6.32
N THR A 25 -19.58 2.99 7.03
CA THR A 25 -20.94 2.97 7.55
C THR A 25 -21.87 3.12 6.35
N VAL A 26 -22.46 2.02 5.92
CA VAL A 26 -23.46 1.96 4.86
C VAL A 26 -24.69 2.73 5.34
N LEU A 27 -24.75 4.02 5.01
CA LEU A 27 -25.97 4.80 4.98
C LEU A 27 -26.16 5.23 3.52
N GLU A 28 -26.93 4.39 2.84
CA GLU A 28 -27.79 4.63 1.67
C GLU A 28 -27.26 5.42 0.45
N ASP A 29 -27.25 4.72 -0.68
CA ASP A 29 -27.47 5.14 -2.07
C ASP A 29 -26.62 6.20 -2.77
N HIS A 30 -25.69 6.87 -2.11
CA HIS A 30 -24.67 7.68 -2.81
C HIS A 30 -23.30 7.24 -2.32
N MET A 31 -22.60 6.41 -3.10
CA MET A 31 -21.23 5.97 -2.81
C MET A 31 -20.39 7.20 -2.43
N PRO A 32 -20.02 7.37 -1.14
CA PRO A 32 -19.09 8.41 -0.81
C PRO A 32 -17.76 7.90 -1.34
N MET A 33 -17.27 8.53 -2.40
CA MET A 33 -15.84 8.56 -2.67
C MET A 33 -15.21 9.16 -1.42
N LEU A 34 -14.90 8.26 -0.47
CA LEU A 34 -14.43 8.51 0.88
C LEU A 34 -13.67 9.82 0.95
N GLU A 35 -14.15 10.80 1.72
CA GLU A 35 -13.70 12.20 1.69
C GLU A 35 -12.17 12.40 1.65
N SER A 36 -11.40 11.47 2.23
CA SER A 36 -9.94 11.46 2.12
C SER A 36 -9.38 11.34 0.70
N SER A 37 -10.09 10.73 -0.26
CA SER A 37 -9.67 10.59 -1.66
C SER A 37 -9.90 11.89 -2.43
N ALA A 38 -11.02 12.57 -2.17
CA ALA A 38 -11.30 13.88 -2.76
C ALA A 38 -10.33 14.98 -2.26
N LEU A 39 -9.65 14.74 -1.13
CA LEU A 39 -8.68 15.68 -0.56
C LEU A 39 -7.36 15.77 -1.34
N PHE A 40 -6.97 14.74 -2.11
CA PHE A 40 -5.68 14.72 -2.81
C PHE A 40 -5.76 15.15 -4.28
N GLY A 41 -6.47 16.25 -4.56
CA GLY A 41 -6.41 16.97 -5.84
C GLY A 41 -7.62 16.79 -6.77
N PRO A 42 -7.61 17.43 -7.96
CA PRO A 42 -8.80 17.66 -8.79
C PRO A 42 -9.51 16.41 -9.31
N LYS A 43 -8.82 15.26 -9.30
CA LYS A 43 -9.34 13.98 -9.80
C LYS A 43 -9.78 13.02 -8.69
N GLY A 44 -9.49 13.34 -7.42
CA GLY A 44 -9.73 12.45 -6.28
C GLY A 44 -8.92 11.15 -6.35
N GLY A 45 -8.09 10.89 -5.35
CA GLY A 45 -7.31 9.65 -5.24
C GLY A 45 -6.61 9.58 -3.91
N ARG A 46 -6.12 8.41 -3.51
CA ARG A 46 -5.18 8.32 -2.37
C ARG A 46 -3.75 8.46 -2.89
N PRO A 47 -2.81 9.04 -2.12
CA PRO A 47 -1.40 9.00 -2.48
C PRO A 47 -0.93 7.55 -2.63
N VAL A 48 -0.13 7.27 -3.65
CA VAL A 48 0.43 5.95 -3.95
C VAL A 48 1.93 5.96 -3.71
N MET A 49 2.41 5.00 -2.92
CA MET A 49 3.83 4.72 -2.73
C MET A 49 4.14 3.37 -3.37
N VAL A 50 5.20 3.31 -4.19
CA VAL A 50 5.69 2.08 -4.81
C VAL A 50 7.05 1.75 -4.20
N TRP A 51 7.22 0.53 -3.71
CA TRP A 51 8.48 0.04 -3.15
C TRP A 51 9.12 -0.99 -4.07
N ILE A 52 10.39 -0.80 -4.39
CA ILE A 52 11.20 -1.73 -5.19
C ILE A 52 12.31 -2.23 -4.28
N HIS A 53 12.38 -3.54 -4.06
CA HIS A 53 13.40 -4.12 -3.19
C HIS A 53 14.81 -3.98 -3.82
N GLY A 54 15.82 -3.88 -2.96
CA GLY A 54 17.22 -3.93 -3.38
C GLY A 54 17.75 -5.35 -3.58
N GLY A 55 19.08 -5.47 -3.72
CA GLY A 55 19.78 -6.76 -3.82
C GLY A 55 20.66 -6.93 -5.07
N SER A 56 21.21 -5.82 -5.58
CA SER A 56 22.19 -5.83 -6.69
C SER A 56 21.73 -6.58 -7.95
N LEU A 57 20.42 -6.55 -8.23
CA LEU A 57 19.80 -7.21 -9.40
C LEU A 57 19.94 -8.75 -9.43
N THR A 58 20.46 -9.37 -8.37
CA THR A 58 20.69 -10.82 -8.31
C THR A 58 19.90 -11.50 -7.20
N ARG A 59 19.40 -10.71 -6.24
CA ARG A 59 18.66 -11.19 -5.05
C ARG A 59 17.63 -10.15 -4.62
N GLY A 60 16.76 -10.57 -3.70
CA GLY A 60 15.77 -9.72 -3.03
C GLY A 60 14.36 -10.25 -3.24
N SER A 61 13.44 -9.84 -2.37
CA SER A 61 12.03 -10.19 -2.46
C SER A 61 11.17 -9.11 -1.82
N ILE A 62 9.98 -8.89 -2.35
CA ILE A 62 8.98 -7.99 -1.77
C ILE A 62 8.24 -8.63 -0.57
N SER A 63 8.40 -9.94 -0.34
CA SER A 63 7.78 -10.69 0.78
C SER A 63 8.55 -10.61 2.10
N GLN A 64 9.71 -9.95 2.14
CA GLN A 64 10.49 -9.82 3.38
C GLN A 64 9.71 -8.98 4.41
N GLU A 65 9.65 -9.43 5.67
CA GLU A 65 8.87 -8.77 6.74
C GLU A 65 9.26 -7.30 6.95
N VAL A 66 10.53 -6.96 6.70
CA VAL A 66 11.04 -5.58 6.77
C VAL A 66 10.32 -4.63 5.79
N TYR A 67 9.71 -5.14 4.73
CA TYR A 67 8.95 -4.36 3.75
C TYR A 67 7.43 -4.44 3.95
N ASN A 68 6.95 -4.85 5.13
CA ASN A 68 5.52 -4.85 5.42
C ASN A 68 4.92 -3.42 5.38
N GLY A 69 4.17 -3.13 4.32
CA GLY A 69 3.58 -1.81 4.07
C GLY A 69 2.35 -1.45 4.92
N ALA A 70 1.85 -2.36 5.77
CA ALA A 70 0.59 -2.14 6.50
C ALA A 70 0.61 -0.88 7.37
N TYR A 71 1.72 -0.62 8.05
CA TYR A 71 1.87 0.57 8.90
C TYR A 71 1.86 1.86 8.06
N LEU A 72 2.66 1.92 6.99
CA LEU A 72 2.71 3.06 6.07
C LEU A 72 1.36 3.35 5.41
N ALA A 73 0.67 2.31 4.95
CA ALA A 73 -0.66 2.43 4.36
C ALA A 73 -1.71 2.92 5.36
N SER A 74 -1.56 2.58 6.65
CA SER A 74 -2.45 3.05 7.71
C SER A 74 -2.20 4.51 8.09
N MET A 75 -1.00 5.05 7.86
CA MET A 75 -0.56 6.35 8.37
C MET A 75 -0.89 7.57 7.50
N VAL A 76 -1.93 7.50 6.67
CA VAL A 76 -2.43 8.70 5.98
C VAL A 76 -3.29 9.53 6.96
N SER A 77 -2.64 10.14 7.94
CA SER A 77 -3.13 11.38 8.53
C SER A 77 -2.73 12.49 7.59
N CYS A 78 -3.68 13.32 7.17
CA CYS A 78 -3.39 14.55 6.46
C CYS A 78 -2.28 15.30 7.22
N PHE A 79 -1.08 15.34 6.67
CA PHE A 79 -0.09 16.34 7.05
C PHE A 79 -0.71 17.66 6.61
N GLY A 80 -1.37 18.31 7.55
CA GLY A 80 -2.10 19.54 7.32
C GLY A 80 -1.21 20.58 6.66
N SER A 81 -1.81 21.30 5.72
CA SER A 81 -1.35 22.55 5.17
C SER A 81 -0.58 23.39 6.20
N VAL A 82 0.65 23.79 5.85
CA VAL A 82 1.28 24.98 6.44
C VAL A 82 0.70 26.24 5.82
#